data_AF-W1XNJ1-F1
#
_entry.id   AF-W1XNJ1-F1
#
_cell.length_a   1.000
_cell.length_b   1.000
_cell.length_c   1.000
_cell.angle_alpha   90.00
_cell.angle_beta   90.00
_cell.angle_gamma   90.00
#
_symmetry.space_group_name_H-M   'P 1'
#
loop_
_entity.id
_entity.type
_entity.pdbx_description
1 polymer ?
#
loop_
_entity_poly.entity_id
_entity_poly.type
_entity_poly.pdbx_seq_one_letter_code
_entity_poly.pdbx_strand_id
1 'polypeptide(L)'
;AKDPESRHWLPGQAEWLVAWKYQPVAQVVEVKAIQFAVGKSGKISVVASLASVMLDDKKVQRVNIGSVRRWQEWDIAPGDQILVSLAGQGIPRIDDVVWRGA
;
A
#
# COMPACT_ATOMS: atom_id res chain seq x y z
N ALA A 1 -16.96 -29.61 2.64
CA ALA A 1 -18.20 -29.07 3.21
C ALA A 1 -19.21 -28.90 2.07
N LYS A 2 -20.51 -29.02 2.33
CA LYS A 2 -21.55 -28.84 1.30
C LYS A 2 -21.88 -27.35 1.22
N ASP A 3 -21.87 -26.79 0.01
CA ASP A 3 -22.17 -25.37 -0.19
C ASP A 3 -23.61 -25.07 0.26
N PRO A 4 -23.86 -23.91 0.91
CA PRO A 4 -25.19 -23.53 1.33
C PRO A 4 -26.05 -23.14 0.13
N GLU A 5 -27.37 -23.20 0.31
CA GLU A 5 -28.33 -22.79 -0.71
C GLU A 5 -28.05 -21.35 -1.18
N SER A 6 -28.24 -21.11 -2.48
CA SER A 6 -27.90 -19.86 -3.16
C SER A 6 -28.49 -18.60 -2.51
N ARG A 7 -29.61 -18.72 -1.79
CA ARG A 7 -30.22 -17.63 -1.00
C ARG A 7 -29.32 -17.08 0.11
N HIS A 8 -28.29 -17.82 0.52
CA HIS A 8 -27.32 -17.41 1.55
C HIS A 8 -26.06 -16.76 0.96
N TRP A 9 -25.98 -16.59 -0.35
CA TRP A 9 -24.82 -15.98 -1.01
C TRP A 9 -24.98 -14.46 -1.08
N LEU A 10 -24.88 -13.81 0.09
CA LEU A 10 -24.91 -12.35 0.19
C LEU A 10 -23.48 -11.80 0.28
N PRO A 11 -23.17 -10.68 -0.41
CA PRO A 11 -21.85 -10.03 -0.31
C PRO A 11 -21.49 -9.72 1.15
N GLY A 12 -20.34 -10.23 1.61
CA GLY A 12 -19.86 -10.03 2.98
C GLY A 12 -20.44 -10.98 4.04
N GLN A 13 -21.36 -11.89 3.68
CA GLN A 13 -21.99 -12.85 4.60
C GLN A 13 -21.65 -14.32 4.27
N ALA A 14 -20.54 -14.55 3.56
CA ALA A 14 -20.06 -15.89 3.23
C ALA A 14 -19.35 -16.54 4.42
N GLU A 15 -20.06 -16.77 5.53
CA GLU A 15 -19.52 -17.33 6.79
C GLU A 15 -18.93 -18.74 6.64
N TRP A 16 -19.24 -19.40 5.53
CA TRP A 16 -18.82 -20.76 5.18
C TRP A 16 -17.56 -20.81 4.31
N LEU A 17 -17.01 -19.66 3.91
CA LEU A 17 -15.79 -19.53 3.11
C LEU A 17 -14.84 -18.50 3.73
N VAL A 18 -13.55 -18.75 3.59
CA VAL A 18 -12.52 -17.78 3.94
C VAL A 18 -11.48 -17.70 2.82
N ALA A 19 -11.04 -16.49 2.52
CA ALA A 19 -9.89 -16.29 1.64
C ALA A 19 -8.61 -16.44 2.47
N TRP A 20 -7.90 -17.54 2.28
CA TRP A 20 -6.57 -17.72 2.87
C TRP A 20 -5.55 -16.87 2.10
N LYS A 21 -5.07 -15.78 2.71
CA LYS A 21 -4.10 -14.87 2.07
C LYS A 21 -2.67 -15.26 2.43
N TYR A 22 -1.81 -15.35 1.43
CA TYR A 22 -0.38 -15.47 1.61
C TYR A 22 0.24 -14.14 2.05
N GLN A 23 1.41 -14.20 2.70
CA GLN A 23 2.16 -13.00 3.03
C GLN A 23 2.61 -12.30 1.75
N PRO A 24 2.37 -10.99 1.61
CA PRO A 24 2.79 -10.25 0.43
C PRO A 24 4.31 -10.14 0.39
N VAL A 25 4.88 -10.18 -0.82
CA VAL A 25 6.29 -9.85 -1.03
C VAL A 25 6.51 -8.40 -0.64
N ALA A 26 7.53 -8.17 0.20
CA ALA A 26 7.94 -6.84 0.62
C ALA A 26 9.41 -6.59 0.24
N GLN A 27 9.75 -5.35 -0.09
CA GLN A 27 11.09 -4.92 -0.46
C GLN A 27 11.43 -3.57 0.17
N VAL A 28 12.69 -3.40 0.56
CA VAL A 28 13.20 -2.12 1.03
C VAL A 28 13.59 -1.27 -0.15
N VAL A 29 13.14 -0.01 -0.17
CA VAL A 29 13.36 0.91 -1.28
C VAL A 29 13.54 2.34 -0.79
N GLU A 30 14.42 3.08 -1.47
CA GLU A 30 14.70 4.48 -1.17
C GLU A 30 13.58 5.40 -1.70
N VAL A 31 13.19 6.37 -0.88
CA VAL A 31 12.29 7.46 -1.26
C VAL A 31 13.09 8.53 -2.01
N LYS A 32 12.73 8.79 -3.27
CA LYS A 32 13.41 9.79 -4.11
C LYS A 32 12.81 11.18 -3.98
N ALA A 33 11.50 11.28 -3.79
CA ALA A 33 10.81 12.55 -3.66
C ALA A 33 9.42 12.37 -3.06
N ILE A 34 8.88 13.44 -2.46
CA ILE A 34 7.50 13.52 -1.99
C ILE A 34 6.74 14.51 -2.85
N GLN A 35 5.58 14.10 -3.36
CA GLN A 35 4.69 14.94 -4.14
C GLN A 35 3.36 15.15 -3.42
N PHE A 36 2.86 16.38 -3.51
CA PHE A 36 1.56 16.77 -2.99
C PHE A 36 0.63 17.04 -4.17
N ALA A 37 -0.48 16.30 -4.24
CA ALA A 37 -1.48 16.45 -5.29
C ALA A 37 -2.79 17.00 -4.70
N VAL A 38 -3.35 18.03 -5.34
CA VAL A 38 -4.64 18.60 -4.95
C VAL A 38 -5.74 17.96 -5.79
N GLY A 39 -6.67 17.26 -5.13
CA GLY A 39 -7.82 16.66 -5.78
C GLY A 39 -8.92 17.67 -6.14
N LYS A 40 -9.91 17.23 -6.92
CA LYS A 40 -11.03 18.09 -7.37
C LYS A 40 -11.80 18.77 -6.22
N SER A 41 -11.84 18.15 -5.04
CA SER A 41 -12.51 18.69 -3.85
C SER A 41 -11.58 19.52 -2.94
N GLY A 42 -10.39 19.91 -3.42
CA GLY A 42 -9.38 20.61 -2.62
C GLY A 42 -8.62 19.74 -1.61
N LYS A 43 -8.91 18.43 -1.53
CA LYS A 43 -8.20 17.52 -0.63
C LYS A 43 -6.78 17.27 -1.14
N ILE A 44 -5.79 17.40 -0.27
CA ILE A 44 -4.38 17.15 -0.58
C ILE A 44 -4.04 15.69 -0.29
N SER A 45 -3.51 14.98 -1.28
CA SER A 45 -2.91 13.65 -1.13
C SER A 45 -1.40 13.72 -1.26
N VAL A 46 -0.71 12.86 -0.51
CA VAL A 46 0.74 12.74 -0.51
C VAL A 46 1.14 11.44 -1.19
N VAL A 47 2.07 11.54 -2.13
CA VAL A 47 2.60 10.42 -2.91
C VAL A 47 4.12 10.42 -2.75
N ALA A 48 4.70 9.27 -2.42
CA ALA A 48 6.14 9.08 -2.45
C ALA A 48 6.56 8.50 -3.80
N SER A 49 7.53 9.15 -4.43
CA SER A 49 8.29 8.59 -5.55
C SER A 49 9.45 7.77 -5.01
N LEU A 50 9.64 6.58 -5.55
CA LEU A 50 10.57 5.58 -5.08
C LEU A 50 11.64 5.30 -6.13
N ALA A 51 12.81 4.82 -5.69
CA ALA A 51 13.69 4.09 -6.59
C ALA A 51 12.90 2.93 -7.22
N SER A 52 13.16 2.63 -8.50
CA SER A 52 12.44 1.57 -9.17
C SER A 52 12.75 0.23 -8.54
N VAL A 53 11.72 -0.45 -8.03
CA VAL A 53 11.85 -1.77 -7.39
C VAL A 53 10.88 -2.76 -8.01
N MET A 54 11.32 -4.01 -8.17
CA MET A 54 10.45 -5.12 -8.56
C MET A 54 9.83 -5.72 -7.30
N LEU A 55 8.51 -5.69 -7.22
CA LEU A 55 7.70 -6.34 -6.20
C LEU A 55 6.85 -7.39 -6.90
N ASP A 56 7.21 -8.66 -6.70
CA ASP A 56 6.62 -9.77 -7.45
C ASP A 56 6.79 -9.57 -8.97
N ASP A 57 5.71 -9.58 -9.74
CA ASP A 57 5.67 -9.34 -11.18
C ASP A 57 5.54 -7.86 -11.57
N LYS A 58 5.66 -6.92 -10.60
CA LYS A 58 5.37 -5.49 -10.82
C LYS A 58 6.57 -4.60 -10.56
N LYS A 59 6.78 -3.66 -11.48
CA LYS A 59 7.71 -2.55 -11.31
C LYS A 59 7.00 -1.40 -10.58
N VAL A 60 7.40 -1.14 -9.35
CA VAL A 60 6.85 -0.07 -8.51
C VAL A 60 7.83 1.11 -8.46
N GLN A 61 7.29 2.30 -8.69
CA GLN A 61 8.05 3.56 -8.63
C GLN A 61 7.35 4.63 -7.80
N ARG A 62 6.10 4.38 -7.39
CA ARG A 62 5.28 5.32 -6.63
C ARG A 62 4.41 4.56 -5.64
N VAL A 63 4.23 5.14 -4.46
CA VAL A 63 3.32 4.64 -3.44
C VAL A 63 2.53 5.79 -2.85
N ASN A 64 1.24 5.56 -2.58
CA ASN A 64 0.38 6.55 -1.96
C ASN A 64 0.57 6.50 -0.44
N ILE A 65 0.91 7.63 0.17
CA ILE A 65 1.04 7.75 1.63
C ILE A 65 -0.33 8.03 2.26
N GLY A 66 -1.15 8.83 1.58
CA GLY A 66 -2.52 9.17 1.99
C GLY A 66 -2.68 10.68 2.18
N SER A 67 -3.22 11.08 3.32
CA SER A 67 -3.38 12.50 3.69
C SER A 67 -2.07 13.11 4.18
N VAL A 68 -2.01 14.44 4.20
CA VAL A 68 -0.88 15.20 4.81
C VAL A 68 -0.68 14.79 6.28
N ARG A 69 -1.76 14.62 7.04
CA ARG A 69 -1.69 14.14 8.42
C ARG A 69 -1.01 12.77 8.51
N ARG A 70 -1.40 11.83 7.66
CA ARG A 70 -0.79 10.49 7.65
C ARG A 70 0.68 10.58 7.28
N TRP A 71 1.05 11.42 6.32
CA TRP A 71 2.46 11.66 6.00
C TRP A 71 3.25 12.22 7.20
N GLN A 72 2.68 13.16 7.97
CA GLN A 72 3.31 13.68 9.19
C GLN A 72 3.47 12.62 10.28
N GLU A 73 2.50 11.71 10.43
CA GLU A 73 2.60 10.58 11.37
C GLU A 73 3.72 9.61 10.98
N TRP A 74 3.92 9.40 9.68
CA TRP A 74 5.02 8.59 9.14
C TRP A 74 6.36 9.33 9.12
N ASP A 75 6.33 10.67 9.07
CA ASP A 75 7.49 11.56 8.99
C ASP A 75 8.47 11.23 7.85
N ILE A 76 7.99 10.70 6.72
CA ILE A 76 8.85 10.19 5.63
C ILE A 76 9.45 11.34 4.83
N ALA A 77 10.76 11.32 4.65
CA ALA A 77 11.52 12.28 3.85
C ALA A 77 12.20 11.63 2.64
N PRO A 78 12.55 12.41 1.59
CA PRO A 78 13.48 11.95 0.56
C PRO A 78 14.80 11.47 1.18
N GLY A 79 15.33 10.34 0.73
CA GLY A 79 16.51 9.68 1.31
C GLY A 79 16.18 8.57 2.31
N ASP A 80 14.96 8.52 2.85
CA ASP A 80 14.52 7.42 3.72
C ASP A 80 14.47 6.10 2.95
N GLN A 81 14.74 5.00 3.64
CA GLN A 81 14.48 3.65 3.14
C GLN A 81 13.23 3.10 3.81
N ILE A 82 12.25 2.74 2.99
CA ILE A 82 10.95 2.25 3.44
C ILE A 82 10.72 0.82 2.97
N LEU A 83 9.99 0.05 3.78
CA LEU A 83 9.50 -1.27 3.40
C LEU A 83 8.18 -1.10 2.65
N VAL A 84 8.13 -1.61 1.42
CA VAL A 84 6.94 -1.54 0.56
C VAL A 84 6.49 -2.94 0.21
N SER A 85 5.18 -3.20 0.22
CA SER A 85 4.55 -4.44 -0.22
C SER A 85 3.35 -4.19 -1.14
N LEU A 86 2.78 -5.26 -1.70
CA LEU A 86 1.57 -5.20 -2.52
C LEU A 86 0.34 -5.68 -1.74
N ALA A 87 -0.51 -4.75 -1.31
CA ALA A 87 -1.80 -5.05 -0.69
C ALA A 87 -2.71 -5.77 -1.69
N GLY A 88 -3.14 -6.99 -1.35
CA GLY A 88 -3.96 -7.81 -2.23
C GLY A 88 -3.32 -8.04 -3.60
N GLN A 89 -1.98 -8.11 -3.66
CA GLN A 89 -1.16 -8.32 -4.86
C GLN A 89 -1.19 -7.19 -5.91
N GLY A 90 -1.93 -6.10 -5.68
CA GLY A 90 -2.10 -5.04 -6.70
C GLY A 90 -1.68 -3.65 -6.26
N ILE A 91 -1.88 -3.31 -4.99
CA ILE A 91 -1.78 -1.92 -4.53
C ILE A 91 -0.50 -1.76 -3.71
N PRO A 92 0.50 -0.99 -4.18
CA PRO A 92 1.67 -0.66 -3.37
C PRO A 92 1.26 0.01 -2.06
N ARG A 93 1.81 -0.47 -0.94
CA ARG A 93 1.61 0.10 0.40
C ARG A 93 2.94 0.19 1.15
N ILE A 94 3.02 1.18 2.03
CA ILE A 94 4.13 1.32 2.97
C ILE A 94 3.82 0.45 4.20
N ASP A 95 4.77 -0.37 4.59
CA ASP A 95 4.68 -1.24 5.76
C ASP A 95 5.50 -0.70 6.92
N ASP A 96 6.68 -0.14 6.66
CA ASP A 96 7.55 0.42 7.70
C ASP A 96 8.57 1.43 7.14
N VAL A 97 9.17 2.23 8.02
CA VAL A 97 10.37 3.04 7.72
C VAL A 97 11.58 2.34 8.34
N VAL A 98 12.38 1.72 7.49
CA VAL A 98 13.50 0.86 7.91
C VAL A 98 14.73 1.70 8.26
N TRP A 99 14.93 2.82 7.55
CA TRP A 99 16.04 3.73 7.79
C TRP A 99 15.66 5.17 7.47
N ARG A 100 16.13 6.10 8.31
CA ARG A 100 15.97 7.54 8.10
C ARG A 100 17.21 8.09 7.41
N GLY A 101 17.03 8.73 6.26
CA GLY A 101 18.09 9.46 5.58
C GLY A 101 18.58 10.64 6.43
N ALA A 102 19.87 10.96 6.35
CA ALA A 102 20.45 12.14 6.97
C ALA A 102 20.22 13.40 6.13
#